data_AF-A0A0K8VEV0-F1
#
_entry.id   AF-A0A0K8VEV0-F1
#
_cell.length_a   1.000
_cell.length_b   1.000
_cell.length_c   1.000
_cell.angle_alpha   90.00
_cell.angle_beta   90.00
_cell.angle_gamma   90.00
#
_symmetry.space_group_name_H-M   'P 1'
#
loop_
_entity.id
_entity.type
_entity.pdbx_description
1 polymer ?
#
loop_
_entity_poly.entity_id
_entity_poly.type
_entity_poly.pdbx_seq_one_letter_code
_entity_poly.pdbx_strand_id
1 'polypeptide(L)'
;IICTLHQLVKALRYIPESMKPFLYNVIQLSTDLQELSYIYLMEEGLALWVAVVENSTVMSTELLDLCKNLLPIIEMSSENLRIVLILIQAYILLDAHLFLERYGKEFVQFCARMFDDLRPEGITLMLKVFETCLKSDANYGLELVRPALPYIFKQVYLDKEFPILMSMYLMMVARVLLINQSVFTAVLQELQLPNALETILDVWIRKMPLVTEVEKRKLFALSFASIFTNNLILLERFPAIMQNIGDTLMDVMREEDNEVDNINCSDIVVNTPPRPTGEKEIKFCDSLVFLDEHDLDTSNYCIMDDFDYKTYHYDRCRQLSLKDPVHKIVLTEYLEWQLNTLRMQMGEEAYKQLMQSVYSGVLEKIGKFIKLNLNFQPN
;
A
#
# COMPACT_ATOMS: atom_id res chain seq x y z
N ILE A 1 31.55 -14.48 15.98
CA ILE A 1 30.55 -14.53 17.07
C ILE A 1 29.22 -13.95 16.58
N ILE A 2 29.17 -12.70 16.10
CA ILE A 2 27.94 -12.05 15.64
C ILE A 2 27.22 -12.86 14.53
N CYS A 3 27.96 -13.36 13.53
CA CYS A 3 27.36 -14.21 12.49
C CYS A 3 26.74 -15.50 13.05
N THR A 4 27.34 -16.10 14.08
CA THR A 4 26.80 -17.29 14.73
C THR A 4 25.52 -16.97 15.50
N LEU A 5 25.48 -15.82 16.19
CA LEU A 5 24.27 -15.34 16.86
C LEU A 5 23.16 -15.03 15.87
N HIS A 6 23.50 -14.44 14.73
CA HIS A 6 22.56 -14.17 13.65
C HIS A 6 21.92 -15.47 13.14
N GLN A 7 22.72 -16.49 12.82
CA GLN A 7 22.22 -17.79 12.40
C GLN A 7 21.39 -18.49 13.50
N LEU A 8 21.80 -18.36 14.77
CA LEU A 8 21.06 -18.90 15.90
C LEU A 8 19.67 -18.25 16.04
N VAL A 9 19.57 -16.92 15.95
CA VAL A 9 18.29 -16.20 16.02
C VAL A 9 17.36 -16.63 14.87
N LYS A 10 17.89 -16.70 13.64
CA LYS A 10 17.12 -17.19 12.48
C LYS A 10 16.63 -18.63 12.67
N ALA A 11 17.46 -19.50 13.24
CA ALA A 11 17.12 -20.89 13.47
C ALA A 11 16.07 -21.09 14.58
N LEU A 12 16.14 -20.28 15.66
CA LEU A 12 15.24 -20.39 16.80
C LEU A 12 13.82 -19.91 16.48
N ARG A 13 13.67 -18.91 15.61
CA ARG A 13 12.38 -18.26 15.24
C ARG A 13 11.59 -17.64 16.40
N TYR A 14 12.18 -17.62 17.59
CA TYR A 14 11.71 -16.96 18.80
C TYR A 14 12.93 -16.66 19.67
N ILE A 15 12.95 -15.50 20.34
CA ILE A 15 14.09 -15.06 21.16
C ILE A 15 13.73 -15.23 22.65
N PRO A 16 14.35 -16.17 23.37
CA PRO A 16 14.12 -16.32 24.81
C PRO A 16 14.44 -15.04 25.58
N GLU A 17 13.63 -14.71 26.58
CA GLU A 17 13.82 -13.51 27.41
C GLU A 17 15.23 -13.44 28.02
N SER A 18 15.81 -14.57 28.42
CA SER A 18 17.16 -14.64 28.97
C SER A 18 18.27 -14.30 27.96
N MET A 19 17.99 -14.40 26.66
CA MET A 19 18.96 -14.13 25.59
C MET A 19 18.93 -12.67 25.13
N LYS A 20 17.79 -11.99 25.29
CA LYS A 20 17.59 -10.60 24.83
C LYS A 20 18.64 -9.62 25.35
N PRO A 21 18.98 -9.57 26.66
CA PRO A 21 19.98 -8.61 27.15
C PRO A 21 21.35 -8.79 26.50
N PHE A 22 21.76 -10.04 26.25
CA PHE A 22 23.02 -10.31 25.58
C PHE A 22 22.99 -9.86 24.11
N LEU A 23 21.93 -10.18 23.38
CA LEU A 23 21.75 -9.76 21.99
C LEU A 23 21.74 -8.23 21.84
N TYR A 24 20.98 -7.53 22.69
CA TYR A 24 20.87 -6.08 22.64
C TYR A 24 22.21 -5.40 22.94
N ASN A 25 22.98 -5.91 23.91
CA ASN A 25 24.32 -5.41 24.20
C ASN A 25 25.28 -5.60 23.02
N VAL A 26 25.25 -6.77 22.36
CA VAL A 26 26.08 -7.02 21.17
C VAL A 26 25.71 -6.05 20.05
N ILE A 27 24.41 -5.83 19.81
CA ILE A 27 23.93 -4.86 18.80
C ILE A 27 24.40 -3.44 19.15
N GLN A 28 24.21 -2.98 20.39
CA GLN A 28 24.65 -1.66 20.82
C GLN A 28 26.15 -1.47 20.58
N LEU A 29 27.00 -2.40 21.04
CA LEU A 29 28.46 -2.31 20.87
C LEU A 29 28.92 -2.31 19.41
N SER A 30 28.16 -2.96 18.52
CA SER A 30 28.47 -3.03 17.10
C SER A 30 27.94 -1.84 16.28
N THR A 31 26.98 -1.09 16.81
CA THR A 31 26.25 -0.03 16.07
C THR A 31 26.38 1.36 16.69
N ASP A 32 27.02 1.48 17.85
CA ASP A 32 27.30 2.77 18.48
C ASP A 32 28.49 3.45 17.80
N LEU A 33 28.25 4.61 17.18
CA LEU A 33 29.29 5.39 16.51
C LEU A 33 30.35 5.97 17.46
N GLN A 34 30.11 5.93 18.77
CA GLN A 34 31.09 6.33 19.78
C GLN A 34 32.10 5.22 20.10
N GLU A 35 31.82 3.98 19.72
CA GLU A 35 32.68 2.82 20.02
C GLU A 35 33.55 2.46 18.80
N LEU A 36 34.87 2.32 18.99
CA LEU A 36 35.78 1.99 17.88
C LEU A 36 35.45 0.67 17.17
N SER A 37 34.74 -0.24 17.84
CA SER A 37 34.30 -1.51 17.29
C SER A 37 33.35 -1.39 16.11
N TYR A 38 32.61 -0.28 15.96
CA TYR A 38 31.64 -0.13 14.87
C TYR A 38 32.31 -0.28 13.49
N ILE A 39 33.56 0.18 13.35
CA ILE A 39 34.31 0.17 12.08
C ILE A 39 34.41 -1.25 11.49
N TYR A 40 34.46 -2.26 12.34
CA TYR A 40 34.64 -3.65 11.93
C TYR A 40 33.41 -4.53 12.10
N LEU A 41 32.40 -4.07 12.85
CA LEU A 41 31.27 -4.90 13.26
C LEU A 41 29.91 -4.36 12.81
N MET A 42 29.86 -3.19 12.18
CA MET A 42 28.59 -2.53 11.84
C MET A 42 27.72 -3.37 10.91
N GLU A 43 28.31 -3.97 9.86
CA GLU A 43 27.56 -4.77 8.89
C GLU A 43 26.94 -6.00 9.56
N GLU A 44 27.72 -6.77 10.31
CA GLU A 44 27.24 -7.95 11.02
C GLU A 44 26.29 -7.58 12.17
N GLY A 45 26.54 -6.44 12.82
CA GLY A 45 25.72 -5.88 13.89
C GLY A 45 24.32 -5.52 13.40
N LEU A 46 24.23 -4.82 12.27
CA LEU A 46 22.97 -4.47 11.62
C LEU A 46 22.24 -5.72 11.12
N ALA A 47 22.95 -6.70 10.56
CA ALA A 47 22.37 -7.97 10.14
C ALA A 47 21.78 -8.78 11.33
N LEU A 48 22.51 -8.85 12.45
CA LEU A 48 22.01 -9.45 13.68
C LEU A 48 20.77 -8.69 14.17
N TRP A 49 20.81 -7.37 14.13
CA TRP A 49 19.72 -6.53 14.58
C TRP A 49 18.43 -6.77 13.79
N VAL A 50 18.52 -6.87 12.45
CA VAL A 50 17.36 -7.23 11.60
C VAL A 50 16.75 -8.54 12.08
N ALA A 51 17.55 -9.59 12.20
CA ALA A 51 17.04 -10.90 12.63
C ALA A 51 16.43 -10.85 14.03
N VAL A 52 16.97 -10.03 14.94
CA VAL A 52 16.42 -9.84 16.28
C VAL A 52 15.04 -9.19 16.23
N VAL A 53 14.86 -8.11 15.47
CA VAL A 53 13.55 -7.44 15.32
C VAL A 53 12.55 -8.34 14.61
N GLU A 54 13.00 -9.08 13.59
CA GLU A 54 12.13 -9.98 12.83
C GLU A 54 11.52 -11.11 13.67
N ASN A 55 12.29 -11.62 14.63
CA ASN A 55 11.90 -12.72 15.51
C ASN A 55 11.40 -12.24 16.89
N SER A 56 11.35 -10.92 17.11
CA SER A 56 10.73 -10.32 18.29
C SER A 56 9.21 -10.30 18.14
N THR A 57 8.50 -10.60 19.23
CA THR A 57 7.03 -10.59 19.30
C THR A 57 6.46 -9.30 19.87
N VAL A 58 7.26 -8.56 20.66
CA VAL A 58 6.85 -7.33 21.35
C VAL A 58 8.01 -6.34 21.38
N MET A 59 7.70 -5.04 21.31
CA MET A 59 8.65 -3.95 21.50
C MET A 59 8.99 -3.77 22.99
N SER A 60 10.21 -4.12 23.41
CA SER A 60 10.70 -3.77 24.74
C SER A 60 11.34 -2.38 24.75
N THR A 61 11.48 -1.77 25.92
CA THR A 61 12.14 -0.46 26.08
C THR A 61 13.59 -0.49 25.60
N GLU A 62 14.31 -1.56 25.91
CA GLU A 62 15.71 -1.74 25.51
C GLU A 62 15.84 -1.92 23.99
N LEU A 63 14.93 -2.68 23.37
CA LEU A 63 14.92 -2.85 21.92
C LEU A 63 14.60 -1.52 21.21
N LEU A 64 13.67 -0.72 21.74
CA LEU A 64 13.36 0.60 21.23
C LEU A 64 14.54 1.58 21.40
N ASP A 65 15.26 1.51 22.53
CA ASP A 65 16.39 2.40 22.81
C ASP A 65 17.56 2.20 21.83
N LEU A 66 17.73 1.01 21.24
CA LEU A 66 18.71 0.78 20.18
C LEU A 66 18.48 1.70 18.97
N CYS A 67 17.22 2.07 18.68
CA CYS A 67 16.86 2.90 17.52
C CYS A 67 17.52 4.28 17.50
N LYS A 68 18.02 4.77 18.65
CA LYS A 68 18.81 6.01 18.74
C LYS A 68 20.05 5.99 17.82
N ASN A 69 20.55 4.80 17.47
CA ASN A 69 21.72 4.64 16.59
C ASN A 69 21.34 4.71 15.11
N LEU A 70 20.08 4.49 14.72
CA LEU A 70 19.67 4.34 13.31
C LEU A 70 19.92 5.60 12.49
N LEU A 71 19.46 6.75 12.98
CA LEU A 71 19.58 8.02 12.26
C LEU A 71 21.06 8.48 12.13
N PRO A 72 21.88 8.48 13.21
CA PRO A 72 23.30 8.77 13.09
C PRO A 72 24.04 7.89 12.05
N ILE A 73 23.70 6.60 11.96
CA ILE A 73 24.35 5.67 11.02
C ILE A 73 24.11 6.09 9.57
N ILE A 74 22.88 6.47 9.21
CA ILE A 74 22.53 6.87 7.83
C ILE A 74 22.93 8.32 7.50
N GLU A 75 23.08 9.18 8.51
CA GLU A 75 23.62 10.53 8.32
C GLU A 75 25.13 10.51 8.05
N MET A 76 25.86 9.54 8.60
CA MET A 76 27.30 9.41 8.37
C MET A 76 27.62 8.88 6.97
N SER A 77 26.87 7.90 6.47
CA SER A 77 27.08 7.32 5.14
C SER A 77 25.81 6.69 4.57
N SER A 78 25.72 6.64 3.24
CA SER A 78 24.65 5.94 2.54
C SER A 78 24.89 4.44 2.37
N GLU A 79 26.05 3.92 2.80
CA GLU A 79 26.43 2.50 2.69
C GLU A 79 25.42 1.60 3.42
N ASN A 80 25.02 2.02 4.62
CA ASN A 80 24.08 1.30 5.47
C ASN A 80 22.62 1.73 5.28
N LEU A 81 22.32 2.62 4.33
CA LEU A 81 20.98 3.17 4.14
C LEU A 81 19.94 2.07 3.90
N ARG A 82 20.25 1.09 3.06
CA ARG A 82 19.31 0.01 2.73
C ARG A 82 18.93 -0.81 3.98
N ILE A 83 19.92 -1.28 4.73
CA ILE A 83 19.67 -2.12 5.90
C ILE A 83 19.01 -1.33 7.05
N VAL A 84 19.34 -0.06 7.21
CA VAL A 84 18.67 0.80 8.20
C VAL A 84 17.22 1.07 7.83
N LEU A 85 16.90 1.32 6.55
CA LEU A 85 15.50 1.47 6.12
C LEU A 85 14.69 0.19 6.32
N ILE A 86 15.30 -0.99 6.12
CA ILE A 86 14.70 -2.29 6.45
C ILE A 86 14.43 -2.39 7.95
N LEU A 87 15.40 -2.04 8.80
CA LEU A 87 15.23 -2.03 10.26
C LEU A 87 14.08 -1.12 10.67
N ILE A 88 14.05 0.12 10.16
CA ILE A 88 12.99 1.09 10.44
C ILE A 88 11.63 0.52 10.07
N GLN A 89 11.49 -0.09 8.89
CA GLN A 89 10.25 -0.76 8.51
C GLN A 89 9.88 -1.89 9.49
N ALA A 90 10.85 -2.72 9.87
CA ALA A 90 10.63 -3.83 10.81
C ALA A 90 10.21 -3.35 12.20
N TYR A 91 10.72 -2.21 12.65
CA TYR A 91 10.32 -1.55 13.90
C TYR A 91 8.89 -1.00 13.83
N ILE A 92 8.52 -0.32 12.74
CA ILE A 92 7.15 0.17 12.53
C ILE A 92 6.18 -1.02 12.51
N LEU A 93 6.54 -2.12 11.85
CA LEU A 93 5.74 -3.33 11.83
C LEU A 93 5.62 -3.99 13.20
N LEU A 94 6.66 -3.92 14.04
CA LEU A 94 6.66 -4.48 15.39
C LEU A 94 5.77 -3.67 16.35
N ASP A 95 5.93 -2.34 16.36
CA ASP A 95 5.03 -1.43 17.08
C ASP A 95 5.12 -0.02 16.47
N ALA A 96 4.13 0.31 15.64
CA ALA A 96 4.09 1.58 14.92
C ALA A 96 3.94 2.78 15.87
N HIS A 97 3.13 2.65 16.92
CA HIS A 97 2.85 3.76 17.82
C HIS A 97 4.13 4.17 18.56
N LEU A 98 4.78 3.21 19.26
CA LEU A 98 5.97 3.49 20.06
C LEU A 98 7.14 3.99 19.20
N PHE A 99 7.34 3.41 18.02
CA PHE A 99 8.45 3.81 17.16
C PHE A 99 8.21 5.19 16.51
N LEU A 100 7.03 5.40 15.92
CA LEU A 100 6.76 6.63 15.17
C LEU A 100 6.66 7.85 16.09
N GLU A 101 6.08 7.70 17.30
CA GLU A 101 6.02 8.76 18.30
C GLU A 101 7.41 9.25 18.70
N ARG A 102 8.37 8.32 18.87
CA ARG A 102 9.71 8.65 19.39
C ARG A 102 10.70 9.04 18.30
N TYR A 103 10.70 8.37 17.16
CA TYR A 103 11.74 8.50 16.12
C TYR A 103 11.19 8.93 14.75
N GLY A 104 9.88 8.85 14.53
CA GLY A 104 9.27 9.04 13.21
C GLY A 104 9.49 10.44 12.63
N LYS A 105 9.38 11.49 13.46
CA LYS A 105 9.51 12.89 13.01
C LYS A 105 10.89 13.20 12.46
N GLU A 106 11.96 12.87 13.20
CA GLU A 106 13.34 13.13 12.79
C GLU A 106 13.70 12.33 11.54
N PHE A 107 13.26 11.08 11.47
CA PHE A 107 13.45 10.22 10.31
C PHE A 107 12.81 10.78 9.03
N VAL A 108 11.55 11.22 9.09
CA VAL A 108 10.88 11.81 7.91
C VAL A 108 11.57 13.11 7.50
N GLN A 109 11.99 13.95 8.45
CA GLN A 109 12.73 15.18 8.16
C GLN A 109 14.07 14.89 7.47
N PHE A 110 14.77 13.84 7.89
CA PHE A 110 15.96 13.35 7.18
C PHE A 110 15.63 12.94 5.75
N CYS A 111 14.63 12.08 5.55
CA CYS A 111 14.23 11.62 4.22
C CYS A 111 13.85 12.79 3.29
N ALA A 112 13.08 13.76 3.80
CA ALA A 112 12.66 14.94 3.04
C ALA A 112 13.85 15.79 2.55
N ARG A 113 14.94 15.86 3.32
CA ARG A 113 16.16 16.58 2.94
C ARG A 113 17.02 15.81 1.93
N MET A 114 16.98 14.48 1.98
CA MET A 114 17.87 13.62 1.20
C MET A 114 17.35 13.27 -0.20
N PHE A 115 16.09 13.56 -0.52
CA PHE A 115 15.46 13.12 -1.77
C PHE A 115 16.20 13.53 -3.05
N ASP A 116 16.80 14.72 -3.07
CA ASP A 116 17.53 15.22 -4.24
C ASP A 116 18.94 14.59 -4.37
N ASP A 117 19.49 14.07 -3.27
CA ASP A 117 20.84 13.50 -3.21
C ASP A 117 20.85 11.97 -3.40
N LEU A 118 19.68 11.34 -3.36
CA LEU A 118 19.54 9.89 -3.41
C LEU A 118 19.33 9.34 -4.82
N ARG A 119 19.93 8.18 -5.06
CA ARG A 119 19.64 7.37 -6.25
C ARG A 119 18.21 6.81 -6.19
N PRO A 120 17.58 6.49 -7.34
CA PRO A 120 16.22 5.94 -7.42
C PRO A 120 15.95 4.74 -6.49
N GLU A 121 16.93 3.87 -6.27
CA GLU A 121 16.81 2.72 -5.38
C GLU A 121 16.63 3.14 -3.92
N GLY A 122 17.38 4.15 -3.47
CA GLY A 122 17.26 4.71 -2.12
C GLY A 122 15.91 5.37 -1.90
N ILE A 123 15.44 6.14 -2.90
CA ILE A 123 14.11 6.76 -2.87
C ILE A 123 13.02 5.68 -2.79
N THR A 124 13.14 4.62 -3.59
CA THR A 124 12.18 3.50 -3.58
C THR A 124 12.04 2.90 -2.18
N LEU A 125 13.15 2.68 -1.47
CA LEU A 125 13.14 2.16 -0.10
C LEU A 125 12.48 3.13 0.88
N MET A 126 12.75 4.44 0.78
CA MET A 126 12.09 5.46 1.60
C MET A 126 10.58 5.49 1.37
N LEU A 127 10.13 5.40 0.11
CA LEU A 127 8.70 5.35 -0.21
C LEU A 127 8.02 4.10 0.35
N LYS A 128 8.70 2.94 0.38
CA LYS A 128 8.18 1.73 1.04
C LYS A 128 8.02 1.92 2.55
N VAL A 129 8.96 2.61 3.21
CA VAL A 129 8.81 2.96 4.64
C VAL A 129 7.64 3.91 4.85
N PHE A 130 7.49 4.94 4.02
CA PHE A 130 6.36 5.88 4.11
C PHE A 130 5.01 5.20 3.85
N GLU A 131 4.96 4.28 2.90
CA GLU A 131 3.78 3.45 2.69
C GLU A 131 3.42 2.66 3.95
N THR A 132 4.43 2.09 4.62
CA THR A 132 4.25 1.34 5.88
C THR A 132 3.71 2.26 6.98
N CYS A 133 4.19 3.50 7.10
CA CYS A 133 3.62 4.50 8.02
C CYS A 133 2.12 4.74 7.74
N LEU A 134 1.76 5.00 6.47
CA LEU A 134 0.38 5.26 6.05
C LEU A 134 -0.56 4.07 6.26
N LYS A 135 -0.05 2.84 6.16
CA LYS A 135 -0.84 1.62 6.42
C LYS A 135 -1.04 1.36 7.92
N SER A 136 -0.04 1.69 8.73
CA SER A 136 -0.03 1.32 10.15
C SER A 136 -0.98 2.19 10.97
N ASP A 137 -0.93 3.50 10.75
CA ASP A 137 -1.91 4.47 11.23
C ASP A 137 -2.10 5.52 10.13
N ALA A 138 -3.26 5.50 9.48
CA ALA A 138 -3.50 6.36 8.33
C ALA A 138 -3.44 7.86 8.67
N ASN A 139 -3.97 8.26 9.83
CA ASN A 139 -4.03 9.68 10.20
C ASN A 139 -2.68 10.18 10.69
N TYR A 140 -2.10 9.46 11.67
CA TYR A 140 -0.82 9.84 12.24
C TYR A 140 0.33 9.66 11.25
N GLY A 141 0.31 8.57 10.48
CA GLY A 141 1.24 8.33 9.39
C GLY A 141 1.19 9.43 8.34
N LEU A 142 -0.01 9.91 7.97
CA LEU A 142 -0.15 11.01 7.01
C LEU A 142 0.39 12.33 7.56
N GLU A 143 0.13 12.64 8.84
CA GLU A 143 0.71 13.80 9.52
C GLU A 143 2.24 13.75 9.47
N LEU A 144 2.82 12.60 9.80
CA LEU A 144 4.27 12.41 9.80
C LEU A 144 4.88 12.56 8.42
N VAL A 145 4.36 11.89 7.39
CA VAL A 145 4.95 11.91 6.03
C VAL A 145 4.69 13.22 5.27
N ARG A 146 3.80 14.09 5.77
CA ARG A 146 3.42 15.36 5.12
C ARG A 146 4.59 16.18 4.57
N PRO A 147 5.72 16.38 5.28
CA PRO A 147 6.85 17.17 4.78
C PRO A 147 7.47 16.63 3.48
N ALA A 148 7.31 15.34 3.20
CA ALA A 148 7.83 14.70 1.98
C ALA A 148 6.86 14.76 0.78
N LEU A 149 5.57 15.00 1.01
CA LEU A 149 4.55 14.92 -0.03
C LEU A 149 4.73 15.93 -1.17
N PRO A 150 5.16 17.19 -0.94
CA PRO A 150 5.40 18.13 -2.04
C PRO A 150 6.44 17.63 -3.04
N TYR A 151 7.51 16.99 -2.56
CA TYR A 151 8.51 16.37 -3.44
C TYR A 151 7.87 15.25 -4.28
N ILE A 152 7.13 14.34 -3.64
CA ILE A 152 6.49 13.20 -4.30
C ILE A 152 5.51 13.65 -5.39
N PHE A 153 4.61 14.59 -5.06
CA PHE A 153 3.63 15.13 -6.01
C PHE A 153 4.31 15.85 -7.17
N LYS A 154 5.39 16.60 -6.88
CA LYS A 154 6.22 17.23 -7.91
C LYS A 154 6.85 16.21 -8.86
N GLN A 155 7.30 15.05 -8.37
CA GLN A 155 7.85 14.02 -9.27
C GLN A 155 6.79 13.43 -10.21
N VAL A 156 5.54 13.27 -9.75
CA VAL A 156 4.42 12.87 -10.63
C VAL A 156 4.14 13.96 -11.66
N TYR A 157 4.04 15.22 -11.23
CA TYR A 157 3.83 16.37 -12.12
C TYR A 157 4.90 16.46 -13.22
N LEU A 158 6.16 16.21 -12.88
CA LEU A 158 7.29 16.26 -13.83
C LEU A 158 7.32 15.09 -14.83
N ASP A 159 6.54 14.03 -14.61
CA ASP A 159 6.45 12.85 -15.48
C ASP A 159 7.80 12.25 -15.92
N LYS A 160 8.74 12.08 -14.99
CA LYS A 160 10.04 11.48 -15.33
C LYS A 160 9.92 10.01 -15.72
N GLU A 161 10.80 9.57 -16.61
CA GLU A 161 10.80 8.21 -17.19
C GLU A 161 11.47 7.15 -16.31
N PHE A 162 10.97 6.96 -15.08
CA PHE A 162 11.35 5.81 -14.23
C PHE A 162 10.08 5.04 -13.86
N PRO A 163 9.64 4.06 -14.67
CA PRO A 163 8.30 3.45 -14.53
C PRO A 163 8.02 2.88 -13.14
N ILE A 164 8.97 2.13 -12.57
CA ILE A 164 8.83 1.54 -11.22
C ILE A 164 8.67 2.65 -10.18
N LEU A 165 9.55 3.64 -10.19
CA LEU A 165 9.53 4.73 -9.23
C LEU A 165 8.28 5.63 -9.40
N MET A 166 7.84 5.86 -10.63
CA MET A 166 6.60 6.57 -10.93
C MET A 166 5.38 5.84 -10.36
N SER A 167 5.34 4.50 -10.43
CA SER A 167 4.27 3.72 -9.80
C SER A 167 4.23 3.92 -8.28
N MET A 168 5.40 4.05 -7.63
CA MET A 168 5.51 4.30 -6.20
C MET A 168 5.09 5.73 -5.83
N TYR A 169 5.44 6.73 -6.64
CA TYR A 169 4.96 8.10 -6.43
C TYR A 169 3.44 8.19 -6.59
N LEU A 170 2.87 7.58 -7.63
CA LEU A 170 1.42 7.51 -7.83
C LEU A 170 0.71 6.78 -6.68
N MET A 171 1.31 5.70 -6.15
CA MET A 171 0.80 5.00 -4.96
C MET A 171 0.71 5.93 -3.75
N MET A 172 1.73 6.73 -3.49
CA MET A 172 1.69 7.71 -2.41
C MET A 172 0.63 8.80 -2.64
N VAL A 173 0.53 9.35 -3.85
CA VAL A 173 -0.52 10.32 -4.24
C VAL A 173 -1.92 9.73 -4.03
N ALA A 174 -2.13 8.48 -4.47
CA ALA A 174 -3.38 7.76 -4.35
C ALA A 174 -3.77 7.51 -2.88
N ARG A 175 -2.81 7.10 -2.04
CA ARG A 175 -3.05 6.91 -0.59
C ARG A 175 -3.42 8.22 0.09
N VAL A 176 -2.70 9.30 -0.18
CA VAL A 176 -3.02 10.63 0.40
C VAL A 176 -4.44 11.04 0.04
N LEU A 177 -4.83 10.89 -1.23
CA LEU A 177 -6.18 11.20 -1.68
C LEU A 177 -7.26 10.37 -0.96
N LEU A 178 -7.03 9.06 -0.84
CA LEU A 178 -7.99 8.13 -0.23
C LEU A 178 -8.09 8.32 1.29
N ILE A 179 -6.99 8.66 1.96
CA ILE A 179 -6.96 8.92 3.40
C ILE A 179 -7.59 10.28 3.72
N ASN A 180 -7.17 11.35 3.02
CA ASN A 180 -7.63 12.70 3.32
C ASN A 180 -7.51 13.65 2.12
N GLN A 181 -8.64 13.94 1.48
CA GLN A 181 -8.74 14.86 0.34
C GLN A 181 -8.32 16.31 0.67
N SER A 182 -8.47 16.75 1.93
CA SER A 182 -8.06 18.11 2.32
C SER A 182 -6.54 18.24 2.33
N VAL A 183 -5.82 17.20 2.79
CA VAL A 183 -4.36 17.15 2.74
C VAL A 183 -3.87 17.06 1.30
N PHE A 184 -4.48 16.21 0.48
CA PHE A 184 -4.20 16.14 -0.95
C PHE A 184 -4.28 17.52 -1.63
N THR A 185 -5.38 18.25 -1.38
CA THR A 185 -5.59 19.59 -1.95
C THR A 185 -4.57 20.59 -1.42
N ALA A 186 -4.25 20.55 -0.13
CA ALA A 186 -3.26 21.45 0.46
C ALA A 186 -1.86 21.22 -0.12
N VAL A 187 -1.44 19.96 -0.31
CA VAL A 187 -0.15 19.63 -0.94
C VAL A 187 -0.11 20.13 -2.39
N LEU A 188 -1.19 19.98 -3.16
CA LEU A 188 -1.26 20.54 -4.52
C LEU A 188 -1.06 22.06 -4.55
N GLN A 189 -1.63 22.79 -3.58
CA GLN A 189 -1.46 24.23 -3.46
C GLN A 189 -0.02 24.60 -3.08
N GLU A 190 0.62 23.82 -2.22
CA GLU A 190 2.03 24.01 -1.80
C GLU A 190 3.03 23.87 -2.96
N LEU A 191 2.69 23.11 -4.00
CA LEU A 191 3.56 22.97 -5.18
C LEU A 191 3.80 24.31 -5.88
N GLN A 192 2.82 25.22 -5.84
CA GLN A 192 2.84 26.49 -6.58
C GLN A 192 3.12 26.30 -8.08
N LEU A 193 2.67 25.16 -8.64
CA LEU A 193 2.80 24.82 -10.05
C LEU A 193 1.48 25.09 -10.78
N PRO A 194 1.51 25.63 -12.01
CA PRO A 194 0.30 25.83 -12.80
C PRO A 194 -0.33 24.48 -13.12
N ASN A 195 -1.67 24.41 -13.11
CA ASN A 195 -2.42 23.24 -13.58
C ASN A 195 -2.00 21.92 -12.91
N ALA A 196 -1.58 21.99 -11.65
CA ALA A 196 -0.96 20.87 -10.94
C ALA A 196 -1.89 19.65 -10.86
N LEU A 197 -3.16 19.88 -10.52
CA LEU A 197 -4.17 18.82 -10.44
C LEU A 197 -4.39 18.15 -11.81
N GLU A 198 -4.63 18.95 -12.85
CA GLU A 198 -4.86 18.48 -14.22
C GLU A 198 -3.69 17.62 -14.71
N THR A 199 -2.47 18.12 -14.53
CA THR A 199 -1.25 17.45 -14.97
C THR A 199 -1.02 16.14 -14.23
N ILE A 200 -1.19 16.14 -12.90
CA ILE A 200 -1.02 14.93 -12.09
C ILE A 200 -2.08 13.88 -12.47
N LEU A 201 -3.33 14.28 -12.70
CA LEU A 201 -4.39 13.38 -13.14
C LEU A 201 -4.08 12.79 -14.52
N ASP A 202 -3.60 13.60 -15.49
CA ASP A 202 -3.25 13.13 -16.83
C ASP A 202 -2.08 12.13 -16.80
N VAL A 203 -1.06 12.40 -15.97
CA VAL A 203 0.04 11.45 -15.74
C VAL A 203 -0.48 10.16 -15.12
N TRP A 204 -1.30 10.26 -14.07
CA TRP A 204 -1.87 9.09 -13.42
C TRP A 204 -2.70 8.24 -14.37
N ILE A 205 -3.62 8.86 -15.12
CA ILE A 205 -4.47 8.17 -16.10
C ILE A 205 -3.62 7.43 -17.14
N ARG A 206 -2.59 8.08 -17.70
CA ARG A 206 -1.72 7.48 -18.73
C ARG A 206 -0.80 6.38 -18.19
N LYS A 207 -0.31 6.51 -16.94
CA LYS A 207 0.67 5.57 -16.38
C LYS A 207 0.02 4.39 -15.66
N MET A 208 -1.21 4.51 -15.17
CA MET A 208 -1.92 3.44 -14.47
C MET A 208 -1.98 2.11 -15.26
N PRO A 209 -2.28 2.09 -16.57
CA PRO A 209 -2.27 0.85 -17.36
C PRO A 209 -0.88 0.18 -17.47
N LEU A 210 0.20 0.91 -17.21
CA LEU A 210 1.58 0.38 -17.26
C LEU A 210 1.99 -0.32 -15.96
N VAL A 211 1.19 -0.19 -14.89
CA VAL A 211 1.47 -0.82 -13.60
C VAL A 211 0.92 -2.24 -13.63
N THR A 212 1.78 -3.24 -13.47
CA THR A 212 1.43 -4.68 -13.58
C THR A 212 0.83 -5.25 -12.30
N GLU A 213 1.11 -4.66 -11.14
CA GLU A 213 0.58 -5.07 -9.85
C GLU A 213 -0.92 -4.72 -9.73
N VAL A 214 -1.77 -5.75 -9.63
CA VAL A 214 -3.24 -5.60 -9.59
C VAL A 214 -3.67 -4.81 -8.34
N GLU A 215 -3.05 -5.07 -7.18
CA GLU A 215 -3.34 -4.40 -5.91
C GLU A 215 -3.14 -2.88 -6.02
N LYS A 216 -2.06 -2.43 -6.68
CA LYS A 216 -1.81 -1.01 -6.94
C LYS A 216 -2.84 -0.43 -7.90
N ARG A 217 -3.23 -1.16 -8.96
CA ARG A 217 -4.31 -0.71 -9.85
C ARG A 217 -5.64 -0.58 -9.11
N LYS A 218 -5.97 -1.52 -8.21
CA LYS A 218 -7.16 -1.43 -7.35
C LYS A 218 -7.10 -0.21 -6.41
N LEU A 219 -5.96 0.03 -5.76
CA LEU A 219 -5.75 1.27 -4.98
C LEU A 219 -6.02 2.51 -5.82
N PHE A 220 -5.48 2.55 -7.05
CA PHE A 220 -5.68 3.69 -7.93
C PHE A 220 -7.15 3.90 -8.31
N ALA A 221 -7.85 2.81 -8.63
CA ALA A 221 -9.28 2.85 -8.94
C ALA A 221 -10.11 3.33 -7.75
N LEU A 222 -9.82 2.86 -6.53
CA LEU A 222 -10.47 3.34 -5.30
C LEU A 222 -10.22 4.84 -5.10
N SER A 223 -8.98 5.30 -5.24
CA SER A 223 -8.64 6.71 -5.08
C SER A 223 -9.29 7.60 -6.15
N PHE A 224 -9.35 7.16 -7.41
CA PHE A 224 -10.09 7.87 -8.46
C PHE A 224 -11.59 7.95 -8.18
N ALA A 225 -12.21 6.84 -7.76
CA ALA A 225 -13.63 6.85 -7.38
C ALA A 225 -13.88 7.82 -6.21
N SER A 226 -12.93 7.95 -5.28
CA SER A 226 -13.08 8.81 -4.11
C SER A 226 -13.16 10.31 -4.43
N ILE A 227 -12.59 10.77 -5.54
CA ILE A 227 -12.52 12.20 -5.89
C ILE A 227 -13.67 12.65 -6.80
N PHE A 228 -14.57 11.74 -7.21
CA PHE A 228 -15.69 12.08 -8.06
C PHE A 228 -16.54 13.21 -7.46
N THR A 229 -16.54 14.35 -8.15
CA THR A 229 -17.25 15.57 -7.77
C THR A 229 -17.68 16.32 -9.02
N ASN A 230 -18.63 17.25 -8.88
CA ASN A 230 -19.07 18.14 -9.96
C ASN A 230 -18.03 19.25 -10.24
N ASN A 231 -16.82 18.85 -10.65
CA ASN A 231 -15.70 19.74 -10.96
C ASN A 231 -15.23 19.51 -12.40
N LEU A 232 -15.15 20.58 -13.19
CA LEU A 232 -14.86 20.49 -14.63
C LEU A 232 -13.58 19.71 -14.96
N ILE A 233 -12.50 19.91 -14.18
CA ILE A 233 -11.20 19.23 -14.39
C ILE A 233 -11.37 17.71 -14.33
N LEU A 234 -12.21 17.24 -13.41
CA LEU A 234 -12.50 15.82 -13.21
C LEU A 234 -13.50 15.30 -14.24
N LEU A 235 -14.53 16.09 -14.57
CA LEU A 235 -15.53 15.71 -15.56
C LEU A 235 -14.93 15.54 -16.97
N GLU A 236 -13.99 16.40 -17.37
CA GLU A 236 -13.27 16.29 -18.65
C GLU A 236 -12.43 14.99 -18.74
N ARG A 237 -11.95 14.49 -17.60
CA ARG A 237 -11.14 13.27 -17.48
C ARG A 237 -11.96 12.03 -17.15
N PHE A 238 -13.25 12.20 -16.86
CA PHE A 238 -14.14 11.13 -16.42
C PHE A 238 -14.14 9.91 -17.35
N PRO A 239 -14.18 10.05 -18.70
CA PRO A 239 -14.12 8.89 -19.59
C PRO A 239 -12.86 8.04 -19.43
N ALA A 240 -11.70 8.68 -19.32
CA ALA A 240 -10.42 7.98 -19.21
C ALA A 240 -10.24 7.36 -17.81
N ILE A 241 -10.74 8.03 -16.76
CA ILE A 241 -10.79 7.45 -15.41
C ILE A 241 -11.69 6.22 -15.39
N MET A 242 -12.89 6.30 -15.97
CA MET A 242 -13.83 5.19 -16.06
C MET A 242 -13.25 4.02 -16.87
N GLN A 243 -12.51 4.28 -17.95
CA GLN A 243 -11.79 3.24 -18.69
C GLN A 243 -10.81 2.48 -17.78
N ASN A 244 -9.94 3.19 -17.06
CA ASN A 244 -8.96 2.58 -16.16
C ASN A 244 -9.61 1.79 -15.02
N ILE A 245 -10.70 2.31 -14.44
CA ILE A 245 -11.47 1.60 -13.41
C ILE A 245 -12.12 0.34 -14.00
N GLY A 246 -12.70 0.43 -15.20
CA GLY A 246 -13.31 -0.70 -15.89
C GLY A 246 -12.34 -1.82 -16.21
N ASP A 247 -11.13 -1.50 -16.67
CA ASP A 247 -10.10 -2.50 -16.92
C ASP A 247 -9.58 -3.11 -15.59
N THR A 248 -9.48 -2.31 -14.53
CA THR A 248 -9.12 -2.82 -13.18
C THR A 248 -10.18 -3.78 -12.64
N LEU A 249 -11.47 -3.47 -12.82
CA LEU A 249 -12.56 -4.37 -12.44
C LEU A 249 -12.44 -5.72 -13.17
N MET A 250 -12.11 -5.73 -14.46
CA MET A 250 -11.91 -6.99 -15.20
C MET A 250 -10.74 -7.82 -14.66
N ASP A 251 -9.70 -7.20 -14.11
CA ASP A 251 -8.54 -7.90 -13.55
C ASP A 251 -8.81 -8.46 -12.14
N VAL A 252 -9.65 -7.76 -11.36
CA VAL A 252 -9.91 -8.04 -9.94
C VAL A 252 -11.12 -8.95 -9.74
N MET A 253 -12.16 -8.83 -10.57
CA MET A 253 -13.38 -9.60 -10.41
C MET A 253 -13.20 -11.04 -10.92
N ARG A 254 -13.60 -12.02 -10.12
CA ARG A 254 -13.61 -13.45 -10.46
C ARG A 254 -15.02 -14.00 -10.38
N GLU A 255 -15.35 -14.95 -11.25
CA GLU A 255 -16.61 -15.68 -11.15
C GLU A 255 -16.59 -16.55 -9.89
N GLU A 256 -17.66 -16.52 -9.11
CA GLU A 256 -17.82 -17.42 -7.98
C GLU A 256 -18.10 -18.84 -8.50
N ASP A 257 -17.07 -19.70 -8.45
CA ASP A 257 -17.24 -21.13 -8.69
C ASP A 257 -18.12 -21.73 -7.58
N ASN A 258 -19.38 -21.98 -7.90
CA ASN A 258 -20.34 -22.66 -7.01
C ASN A 258 -20.03 -24.16 -6.80
N GLU A 259 -18.78 -24.61 -6.95
CA GLU A 259 -18.43 -26.04 -6.85
C GLU A 259 -18.34 -26.55 -5.39
N VAL A 260 -18.34 -25.68 -4.39
CA VAL A 260 -18.15 -26.08 -2.98
C VAL A 260 -19.42 -26.67 -2.34
N ASP A 261 -20.60 -26.54 -2.95
CA ASP A 261 -21.85 -27.09 -2.36
C ASP A 261 -22.11 -28.58 -2.67
N ASN A 262 -21.26 -29.26 -3.44
CA ASN A 262 -21.51 -30.66 -3.87
C ASN A 262 -20.68 -31.74 -3.15
N ILE A 263 -19.83 -31.42 -2.17
CA ILE A 263 -18.96 -32.44 -1.53
C ILE A 263 -19.55 -33.00 -0.21
N ASN A 264 -20.63 -32.45 0.35
CA ASN A 264 -21.19 -32.92 1.64
C ASN A 264 -22.59 -33.56 1.59
N CYS A 265 -23.08 -34.01 0.44
CA CYS A 265 -24.32 -34.79 0.36
C CYS A 265 -24.11 -36.13 -0.39
N SER A 266 -23.24 -36.98 0.14
CA SER A 266 -23.15 -38.39 -0.26
C SER A 266 -23.98 -39.33 0.60
N ASP A 267 -24.84 -38.83 1.49
CA ASP A 267 -25.82 -39.67 2.20
C ASP A 267 -27.15 -38.92 2.35
N ILE A 268 -28.06 -39.14 1.40
CA ILE A 268 -29.51 -39.31 1.58
C ILE A 268 -30.15 -39.28 0.18
N VAL A 269 -30.58 -40.45 -0.27
CA VAL A 269 -31.45 -40.61 -1.44
C VAL A 269 -32.81 -40.01 -1.12
N VAL A 270 -33.06 -38.77 -1.53
CA VAL A 270 -34.43 -38.25 -1.69
C VAL A 270 -34.59 -37.66 -3.09
N ASN A 271 -35.44 -38.33 -3.86
CA ASN A 271 -35.96 -37.88 -5.14
C ASN A 271 -36.41 -36.41 -5.06
N THR A 272 -35.59 -35.52 -5.61
CA THR A 272 -35.95 -34.12 -5.82
C THR A 272 -36.09 -33.90 -7.33
N PRO A 273 -37.18 -33.27 -7.82
CA PRO A 273 -37.35 -33.06 -9.26
C PRO A 273 -36.23 -32.18 -9.82
N PRO A 274 -35.85 -32.34 -11.10
CA PRO A 274 -34.84 -31.48 -11.72
C PRO A 274 -35.30 -30.02 -11.67
N ARG A 275 -34.47 -29.14 -11.10
CA ARG A 275 -34.69 -27.68 -11.12
C ARG A 275 -34.75 -27.21 -12.58
N PRO A 276 -35.67 -26.28 -12.91
CA PRO A 276 -35.73 -25.72 -14.26
C PRO A 276 -34.42 -25.00 -14.57
N THR A 277 -33.94 -25.18 -15.81
CA THR A 277 -32.83 -24.45 -16.41
C THR A 277 -33.20 -22.97 -16.59
N GLY A 278 -33.23 -22.22 -15.49
CA GLY A 278 -33.09 -20.77 -15.51
C GLY A 278 -31.61 -20.43 -15.66
N GLU A 279 -31.30 -19.40 -16.45
CA GLU A 279 -29.95 -18.83 -16.56
C GLU A 279 -29.35 -18.70 -15.15
N LYS A 280 -28.24 -19.40 -14.88
CA LYS A 280 -27.53 -19.24 -13.62
C LYS A 280 -27.05 -17.79 -13.57
N GLU A 281 -27.54 -17.04 -12.59
CA GLU A 281 -27.02 -15.70 -12.30
C GLU A 281 -25.54 -15.85 -11.94
N ILE A 282 -24.67 -15.40 -12.85
CA ILE A 282 -23.22 -15.43 -12.64
C ILE A 282 -22.92 -14.39 -11.56
N LYS A 283 -22.46 -14.85 -10.40
CA LYS A 283 -21.99 -13.98 -9.32
C LYS A 283 -20.50 -13.75 -9.48
N PHE A 284 -20.08 -12.52 -9.21
CA PHE A 284 -18.67 -12.14 -9.24
C PHE A 284 -18.24 -11.69 -7.84
N CYS A 285 -17.04 -12.06 -7.44
CA CYS A 285 -16.39 -11.60 -6.22
C CYS A 285 -15.10 -10.83 -6.53
N ASP A 286 -14.74 -9.89 -5.66
CA ASP A 286 -13.49 -9.13 -5.74
C ASP A 286 -12.36 -9.97 -5.13
N SER A 287 -11.47 -10.51 -5.96
CA SER A 287 -10.46 -11.49 -5.50
C SER A 287 -9.38 -10.92 -4.59
N LEU A 288 -9.35 -9.60 -4.42
CA LEU A 288 -8.41 -8.95 -3.50
C LEU A 288 -9.05 -8.67 -2.15
N VAL A 289 -10.35 -8.87 -1.98
CA VAL A 289 -11.02 -8.79 -0.68
C VAL A 289 -10.99 -10.17 -0.02
N PHE A 290 -10.17 -10.29 1.01
CA PHE A 290 -9.96 -11.57 1.69
C PHE A 290 -10.98 -11.76 2.82
N LEU A 291 -11.66 -12.91 2.80
CA LEU A 291 -12.50 -13.35 3.91
C LEU A 291 -11.69 -14.10 4.97
N ASP A 292 -10.66 -14.84 4.56
CA ASP A 292 -9.75 -15.60 5.43
C ASP A 292 -8.29 -15.11 5.32
N GLU A 293 -7.58 -15.08 6.46
CA GLU A 293 -6.22 -14.52 6.55
C GLU A 293 -5.13 -15.35 5.84
N HIS A 294 -5.44 -16.56 5.37
CA HIS A 294 -4.44 -17.51 4.87
C HIS A 294 -4.12 -17.37 3.37
N ASP A 295 -4.88 -16.58 2.62
CA ASP A 295 -4.79 -16.51 1.15
C ASP A 295 -3.90 -15.37 0.62
N LEU A 296 -3.27 -14.58 1.50
CA LEU A 296 -2.52 -13.38 1.11
C LEU A 296 -1.02 -13.63 0.91
N ASP A 297 -0.51 -13.37 -0.30
CA ASP A 297 0.94 -13.27 -0.56
C ASP A 297 1.44 -11.85 -0.23
N THR A 298 2.33 -11.74 0.76
CA THR A 298 2.90 -10.46 1.19
C THR A 298 4.32 -10.18 0.72
N SER A 299 4.85 -10.98 -0.21
CA SER A 299 6.21 -10.83 -0.74
C SER A 299 6.49 -9.41 -1.27
N ASN A 300 5.50 -8.75 -1.87
CA ASN A 300 5.64 -7.39 -2.42
C ASN A 300 5.77 -6.28 -1.35
N TYR A 301 5.33 -6.53 -0.11
CA TYR A 301 5.24 -5.50 0.93
C TYR A 301 6.47 -5.41 1.83
N CYS A 302 7.21 -6.51 1.99
CA CYS A 302 8.42 -6.49 2.79
C CYS A 302 9.62 -6.05 1.90
N ILE A 303 10.58 -5.31 2.47
CA ILE A 303 11.70 -4.73 1.70
C ILE A 303 12.80 -5.78 1.36
N MET A 304 12.86 -6.93 2.05
CA MET A 304 13.91 -7.93 1.85
C MET A 304 13.53 -9.01 0.82
N ASP A 305 14.50 -9.45 0.02
CA ASP A 305 14.32 -10.37 -1.11
C ASP A 305 14.41 -11.88 -0.73
N ASP A 306 14.83 -12.24 0.49
CA ASP A 306 15.12 -13.63 0.91
C ASP A 306 14.40 -13.98 2.22
N PHE A 307 13.13 -14.36 2.13
CA PHE A 307 12.23 -14.54 3.29
C PHE A 307 12.01 -16.01 3.69
N ASP A 308 12.04 -16.27 4.99
CA ASP A 308 11.47 -17.47 5.61
C ASP A 308 10.02 -17.14 6.01
N TYR A 309 9.03 -17.74 5.36
CA TYR A 309 7.57 -17.55 5.55
C TYR A 309 7.05 -17.86 6.97
N LYS A 310 7.95 -18.04 7.95
CA LYS A 310 7.66 -18.53 9.30
C LYS A 310 8.17 -17.60 10.40
N THR A 311 8.51 -16.35 10.09
CA THR A 311 8.91 -15.34 11.09
C THR A 311 7.71 -14.52 11.57
N TYR A 312 7.77 -14.03 12.82
CA TYR A 312 6.75 -13.12 13.34
C TYR A 312 6.64 -11.82 12.53
N HIS A 313 7.72 -11.38 11.90
CA HIS A 313 7.70 -10.24 11.00
C HIS A 313 6.84 -10.47 9.76
N TYR A 314 6.93 -11.66 9.16
CA TYR A 314 6.08 -12.01 8.03
C TYR A 314 4.59 -11.95 8.41
N ASP A 315 4.22 -12.49 9.59
CA ASP A 315 2.86 -12.37 10.11
C ASP A 315 2.42 -10.90 10.29
N ARG A 316 3.33 -10.02 10.72
CA ARG A 316 3.04 -8.58 10.85
C ARG A 316 2.89 -7.88 9.49
N CYS A 317 3.73 -8.20 8.50
CA CYS A 317 3.54 -7.76 7.11
C CYS A 317 2.13 -8.18 6.62
N ARG A 318 1.73 -9.45 6.85
CA ARG A 318 0.42 -9.99 6.48
C ARG A 318 -0.73 -9.25 7.16
N GLN A 319 -0.68 -9.11 8.47
CA GLN A 319 -1.72 -8.43 9.25
C GLN A 319 -1.87 -6.95 8.86
N LEU A 320 -0.77 -6.28 8.52
CA LEU A 320 -0.83 -4.90 8.05
C LEU A 320 -1.54 -4.81 6.69
N SER A 321 -1.19 -5.70 5.76
CA SER A 321 -1.83 -5.73 4.44
C SER A 321 -3.33 -6.06 4.54
N LEU A 322 -3.74 -7.03 5.37
CA LEU A 322 -5.16 -7.35 5.59
C LEU A 322 -5.97 -6.15 6.16
N LYS A 323 -5.31 -5.16 6.76
CA LYS A 323 -5.96 -3.94 7.24
C LYS A 323 -6.13 -2.87 6.17
N ASP A 324 -5.43 -2.98 5.04
CA ASP A 324 -5.40 -1.98 3.98
C ASP A 324 -6.75 -1.88 3.24
N PRO A 325 -7.19 -0.68 2.85
CA PRO A 325 -8.41 -0.49 2.06
C PRO A 325 -8.49 -1.35 0.79
N VAL A 326 -7.37 -1.64 0.13
CA VAL A 326 -7.32 -2.52 -1.06
C VAL A 326 -7.89 -3.90 -0.77
N HIS A 327 -7.75 -4.40 0.45
CA HIS A 327 -8.18 -5.74 0.85
C HIS A 327 -9.48 -5.77 1.65
N LYS A 328 -10.03 -4.61 1.99
CA LYS A 328 -11.28 -4.47 2.75
C LYS A 328 -12.43 -3.90 1.94
N ILE A 329 -12.12 -3.01 0.99
CA ILE A 329 -13.13 -2.33 0.20
C ILE A 329 -13.37 -3.14 -1.07
N VAL A 330 -14.61 -3.59 -1.23
CA VAL A 330 -15.09 -4.20 -2.47
C VAL A 330 -15.19 -3.07 -3.51
N LEU A 331 -14.42 -3.19 -4.61
CA LEU A 331 -14.31 -2.10 -5.59
C LEU A 331 -15.66 -1.77 -6.25
N THR A 332 -16.51 -2.79 -6.48
CA THR A 332 -17.80 -2.62 -7.13
C THR A 332 -18.78 -1.81 -6.29
N GLU A 333 -18.94 -2.18 -5.02
CA GLU A 333 -19.82 -1.48 -4.08
C GLU A 333 -19.36 -0.03 -3.86
N TYR A 334 -18.05 0.17 -3.72
CA TYR A 334 -17.49 1.51 -3.54
C TYR A 334 -17.70 2.39 -4.77
N LEU A 335 -17.46 1.85 -5.97
CA LEU A 335 -17.66 2.59 -7.22
C LEU A 335 -19.15 2.93 -7.42
N GLU A 336 -20.05 1.98 -7.17
CA GLU A 336 -21.50 2.21 -7.25
C GLU A 336 -21.93 3.35 -6.32
N TRP A 337 -21.45 3.33 -5.09
CA TRP A 337 -21.75 4.37 -4.10
C TRP A 337 -21.24 5.75 -4.54
N GLN A 338 -20.01 5.83 -5.05
CA GLN A 338 -19.42 7.08 -5.52
C GLN A 338 -20.14 7.65 -6.76
N LEU A 339 -20.48 6.80 -7.72
CA LEU A 339 -21.24 7.21 -8.91
C LEU A 339 -22.65 7.69 -8.54
N ASN A 340 -23.31 7.03 -7.60
CA ASN A 340 -24.60 7.48 -7.08
C ASN A 340 -24.50 8.82 -6.35
N THR A 341 -23.42 9.04 -5.60
CA THR A 341 -23.16 10.32 -4.94
C THR A 341 -22.94 11.44 -5.96
N LEU A 342 -22.12 11.20 -7.00
CA LEU A 342 -21.92 12.14 -8.09
C LEU A 342 -23.24 12.47 -8.82
N ARG A 343 -24.06 11.44 -9.10
CA ARG A 343 -25.40 11.61 -9.69
C ARG A 343 -26.29 12.51 -8.84
N MET A 344 -26.32 12.32 -7.52
CA MET A 344 -27.09 13.18 -6.61
C MET A 344 -26.59 14.63 -6.60
N GLN A 345 -25.29 14.85 -6.75
CA GLN A 345 -24.70 16.20 -6.79
C GLN A 345 -25.00 16.95 -8.11
N MET A 346 -24.99 16.25 -9.25
CA MET A 346 -25.14 16.87 -10.58
C MET A 346 -26.60 16.88 -11.08
N GLY A 347 -27.43 15.98 -10.59
CA GLY A 347 -28.77 15.71 -11.10
C GLY A 347 -28.77 14.70 -12.26
N GLU A 348 -29.92 14.07 -12.46
CA GLU A 348 -30.09 12.93 -13.39
C GLU A 348 -29.67 13.25 -14.83
N GLU A 349 -30.07 14.40 -15.37
CA GLU A 349 -29.83 14.75 -16.77
C GLU A 349 -28.34 15.02 -17.04
N ALA A 350 -27.69 15.79 -16.17
CA ALA A 350 -26.26 16.06 -16.27
C ALA A 350 -25.42 14.79 -16.10
N TYR A 351 -25.82 13.90 -15.19
CA TYR A 351 -25.17 12.60 -15.01
C TYR A 351 -25.33 11.70 -16.25
N LYS A 352 -26.51 11.67 -16.88
CA LYS A 352 -26.71 10.93 -18.14
C LYS A 352 -25.82 11.45 -19.25
N GLN A 353 -25.72 12.78 -19.40
CA GLN A 353 -24.83 13.40 -20.39
C GLN A 353 -23.36 13.10 -20.10
N LEU A 354 -22.94 13.13 -18.83
CA LEU A 354 -21.60 12.73 -18.44
C LEU A 354 -21.34 11.27 -18.81
N MET A 355 -22.27 10.38 -18.54
CA MET A 355 -22.12 8.96 -18.87
C MET A 355 -22.06 8.72 -20.39
N GLN A 356 -22.74 9.51 -21.20
CA GLN A 356 -22.63 9.46 -22.66
C GLN A 356 -21.24 9.85 -23.19
N SER A 357 -20.43 10.57 -22.40
CA SER A 357 -19.04 10.88 -22.78
C SER A 357 -18.10 9.67 -22.64
N VAL A 358 -18.52 8.64 -21.90
CA VAL A 358 -17.77 7.40 -21.72
C VAL A 358 -18.07 6.46 -22.88
N TYR A 359 -17.03 5.83 -23.45
CA TYR A 359 -17.19 4.85 -24.54
C TYR A 359 -18.14 3.71 -24.12
N SER A 360 -19.11 3.36 -24.98
CA SER A 360 -20.17 2.40 -24.65
C SER A 360 -19.62 1.04 -24.20
N GLY A 361 -18.54 0.55 -24.83
CA GLY A 361 -17.91 -0.71 -24.43
C GLY A 361 -17.31 -0.68 -23.01
N VAL A 362 -16.94 0.50 -22.49
CA VAL A 362 -16.50 0.65 -21.08
C VAL A 362 -17.71 0.55 -20.15
N LEU A 363 -18.80 1.23 -20.49
CA LEU A 363 -20.04 1.17 -19.71
C LEU A 363 -20.61 -0.25 -19.69
N GLU A 364 -20.55 -0.97 -20.80
CA GLU A 364 -20.94 -2.39 -20.87
C GLU A 364 -20.04 -3.25 -19.98
N LYS A 365 -18.71 -3.07 -20.02
CA LYS A 365 -17.76 -3.78 -19.14
C LYS A 365 -18.09 -3.56 -17.66
N ILE A 366 -18.23 -2.30 -17.24
CA ILE A 366 -18.53 -1.94 -15.84
C ILE A 366 -19.94 -2.42 -15.46
N GLY A 367 -20.88 -2.32 -16.40
CA GLY A 367 -22.28 -2.74 -16.24
C GLY A 367 -22.46 -4.23 -15.99
N LYS A 368 -21.45 -5.07 -16.28
CA LYS A 368 -21.43 -6.49 -15.87
C LYS A 368 -21.38 -6.67 -14.36
N PHE A 369 -20.77 -5.71 -13.65
CA PHE A 369 -20.50 -5.82 -12.22
C PHE A 369 -21.36 -4.87 -11.38
N ILE A 370 -21.78 -3.72 -11.94
CA ILE A 370 -22.44 -2.65 -11.19
C ILE A 370 -23.63 -2.10 -11.97
N LYS A 371 -24.68 -1.68 -11.24
CA LYS A 371 -25.82 -0.97 -11.83
C LYS A 371 -25.49 0.51 -12.05
N LEU A 372 -25.29 0.89 -13.32
CA LEU A 372 -24.96 2.27 -13.70
C LEU A 372 -26.16 3.25 -13.70
N ASN A 373 -27.38 2.74 -13.50
CA ASN A 373 -28.64 3.52 -13.45
C ASN A 373 -28.89 4.40 -14.68
N LEU A 374 -28.51 3.92 -15.86
CA LEU A 374 -28.70 4.60 -17.13
C LEU A 374 -30.09 4.26 -17.71
N ASN A 375 -31.12 4.99 -17.28
CA ASN A 375 -32.42 4.94 -17.96
C ASN A 375 -32.32 5.66 -19.30
N PHE A 376 -31.77 4.99 -20.33
CA PHE A 376 -31.92 5.42 -21.71
C PHE A 376 -33.37 5.15 -22.11
N GLN A 377 -34.15 6.19 -22.40
CA GLN A 377 -35.40 5.97 -23.12
C GLN A 377 -35.03 5.49 -24.53
N PRO A 378 -35.60 4.38 -25.02
CA PRO A 378 -35.46 4.03 -26.41
C PRO A 378 -36.18 5.10 -27.22
N ASN A 379 -35.43 5.83 -28.06
CA ASN A 379 -36.02 6.66 -29.11
C ASN A 379 -36.56 5.78 -30.22
#